data_AF-A0ABD2UWN2-F1
#
_entry.id   AF-A0ABD2UWN2-F1
#
_cell.length_a   1.000
_cell.length_b   1.000
_cell.length_c   1.000
_cell.angle_alpha   90.00
_cell.angle_beta   90.00
_cell.angle_gamma   90.00
#
_symmetry.space_group_name_H-M   'P 1'
#
loop_
_entity.id
_entity.type
_entity.pdbx_description
1 polymer ?
#
loop_
_entity_poly.entity_id
_entity_poly.type
_entity_poly.pdbx_seq_one_letter_code
_entity_poly.pdbx_strand_id
1 'polypeptide(L)'
;EAKITCSNMNYLLCVVGFVVLLAIAGADGAGECGRNSPDMEAMKLIPCAEAASDENASVSRSCCLQIQKLGQNPKCLCAVMLSNTAKSSGANPEVAITIPKRCNLANRPVGYKCGPYTLP
;
A
#
# COMPACT_ATOMS: atom_id res chain seq x y z
N GLU A 1 16.30 1.87 -31.56
CA GLU A 1 15.79 3.25 -31.80
C GLU A 1 14.36 3.23 -32.36
N ALA A 2 13.31 3.35 -31.54
CA ALA A 2 11.95 3.53 -32.05
C ALA A 2 11.68 5.03 -32.24
N LYS A 3 11.79 5.54 -33.48
CA LYS A 3 11.47 6.93 -33.83
C LYS A 3 9.99 7.02 -34.23
N ILE A 4 9.17 7.60 -33.35
CA ILE A 4 7.76 7.87 -33.63
C ILE A 4 7.68 9.19 -34.41
N THR A 5 7.53 9.12 -35.73
CA THR A 5 7.26 10.27 -36.60
C THR A 5 5.74 10.44 -36.74
N CYS A 6 5.13 11.38 -36.00
CA CYS A 6 3.70 11.68 -36.15
C CYS A 6 3.46 12.61 -37.36
N SER A 7 3.02 12.06 -38.50
CA SER A 7 2.38 12.82 -39.58
C SER A 7 0.87 12.90 -39.36
N ASN A 8 0.21 14.00 -39.76
CA ASN A 8 -1.18 14.38 -39.45
C ASN A 8 -2.24 13.26 -39.50
N MET A 9 -2.14 12.28 -40.40
CA MET A 9 -3.10 11.16 -40.51
C MET A 9 -3.06 10.20 -39.30
N ASN A 10 -1.90 10.13 -38.63
CA ASN A 10 -1.67 9.29 -37.45
C ASN A 10 -1.68 10.10 -36.14
N TYR A 11 -2.01 11.39 -36.19
CA TYR A 11 -2.11 12.25 -35.00
C TYR A 11 -3.14 11.71 -34.01
N LEU A 12 -4.30 11.26 -34.52
CA LEU A 12 -5.32 10.61 -33.70
C LEU A 12 -4.80 9.34 -33.01
N LEU A 13 -4.00 8.52 -33.71
CA LEU A 13 -3.37 7.34 -33.13
C LEU A 13 -2.28 7.68 -32.11
N CYS A 14 -1.49 8.74 -32.35
CA CYS A 14 -0.52 9.26 -31.38
C CYS A 14 -1.23 9.80 -30.11
N VAL A 15 -2.31 10.56 -30.28
CA VAL A 15 -3.11 11.12 -29.17
C VAL A 15 -3.82 10.01 -28.39
N VAL A 16 -4.44 9.04 -29.06
CA VAL A 16 -5.08 7.89 -28.41
C VAL A 16 -4.05 7.06 -27.65
N GLY A 17 -2.87 6.81 -28.23
CA GLY A 17 -1.77 6.13 -27.54
C GLY A 17 -1.31 6.87 -26.29
N PHE A 18 -1.19 8.20 -26.36
CA PHE A 18 -0.82 9.04 -25.22
C PHE A 18 -1.93 9.10 -24.15
N VAL A 19 -3.20 9.17 -24.54
CA VAL A 19 -4.34 9.15 -23.63
C VAL A 19 -4.48 7.79 -22.95
N VAL A 20 -4.24 6.69 -23.66
CA VAL A 20 -4.20 5.34 -23.06
C VAL A 20 -3.05 5.23 -22.06
N LEU A 21 -1.86 5.76 -22.38
CA LEU A 21 -0.73 5.82 -21.43
C LEU A 21 -1.02 6.69 -20.20
N LEU A 22 -1.79 7.76 -20.34
CA LEU A 22 -2.24 8.57 -19.21
C LEU A 22 -3.37 7.90 -18.42
N ALA A 23 -4.22 7.09 -19.05
CA ALA A 23 -5.29 6.37 -18.36
C ALA A 23 -4.79 5.23 -17.46
N ILE A 24 -3.61 4.66 -17.75
CA ILE A 24 -2.91 3.72 -16.85
C ILE A 24 -2.08 4.44 -15.78
N ALA A 25 -1.77 5.74 -15.94
CA ALA A 25 -1.26 6.57 -14.87
C ALA A 25 -2.44 6.98 -13.97
N GLY A 26 -2.73 6.13 -12.99
CA GLY A 26 -3.89 6.26 -12.10
C GLY A 26 -4.15 7.70 -11.67
N ALA A 27 -5.42 8.11 -11.77
CA ALA A 27 -5.88 9.37 -11.22
C ALA A 27 -5.58 9.39 -9.72
N ASP A 28 -4.61 10.22 -9.30
CA ASP A 28 -4.32 10.52 -7.90
C ASP A 28 -5.46 11.38 -7.30
N GLY A 29 -6.67 10.82 -7.24
CA GLY A 29 -7.64 11.20 -6.23
C GLY A 29 -7.06 10.79 -4.88
N ALA A 30 -7.07 11.69 -3.89
CA ALA A 30 -6.52 11.46 -2.55
C ALA A 30 -6.79 10.01 -2.11
N GLY A 31 -5.74 9.19 -2.10
CA GLY A 31 -5.86 7.74 -1.91
C GLY A 31 -6.35 7.40 -0.50
N GLU A 32 -6.40 6.12 -0.19
CA GLU A 32 -6.78 5.66 1.16
C GLU A 32 -5.90 6.27 2.28
N CYS A 33 -4.69 6.70 1.91
CA CYS A 33 -3.69 7.35 2.75
C CYS A 33 -3.56 8.88 2.55
N GLY A 34 -4.56 9.53 1.94
CA GLY A 34 -4.59 10.97 1.75
C GLY A 34 -3.61 11.45 0.68
N ARG A 35 -2.57 12.20 1.09
CA ARG A 35 -1.56 12.80 0.19
C ARG A 35 -0.49 11.81 -0.27
N ASN A 36 -0.29 10.73 0.47
CA ASN A 36 0.73 9.73 0.15
C ASN A 36 0.06 8.49 -0.42
N SER A 37 0.75 7.80 -1.32
CA SER A 37 0.30 6.49 -1.77
C SER A 37 0.49 5.45 -0.66
N PRO A 38 -0.35 4.40 -0.60
CA PRO A 38 -0.16 3.30 0.35
C PRO A 38 1.22 2.64 0.19
N ASP A 39 1.79 2.68 -1.00
CA ASP A 39 3.11 2.13 -1.28
C ASP A 39 4.24 2.96 -0.59
N MET A 40 4.14 4.29 -0.62
CA MET A 40 5.06 5.17 0.12
C MET A 40 4.93 5.02 1.63
N GLU A 41 3.71 4.81 2.14
CA GLU A 41 3.49 4.52 3.56
C GLU A 41 4.00 3.11 3.93
N ALA A 42 3.95 2.13 3.01
CA ALA A 42 4.51 0.80 3.22
C ALA A 42 6.02 0.82 3.41
N MET A 43 6.75 1.69 2.70
CA MET A 43 8.19 1.87 2.90
C MET A 43 8.54 2.34 4.33
N LYS A 44 7.61 3.02 5.03
CA LYS A 44 7.81 3.39 6.44
C LYS A 44 7.69 2.22 7.41
N LEU A 45 7.21 1.08 6.93
CA LEU A 45 7.07 -0.19 7.65
C LEU A 45 8.22 -1.16 7.37
N ILE A 46 9.33 -0.73 6.73
CA ILE A 46 10.57 -1.50 6.69
C ILE A 46 10.96 -2.13 8.04
N PRO A 47 10.90 -1.43 9.20
CA PRO A 47 11.21 -2.06 10.50
C PRO A 47 10.18 -3.12 10.94
N CYS A 48 9.08 -3.27 10.23
CA CYS A 48 8.06 -4.31 10.44
C CYS A 48 8.20 -5.49 9.48
N ALA A 49 9.14 -5.47 8.51
CA ALA A 49 9.19 -6.46 7.43
C ALA A 49 9.21 -7.90 7.97
N GLU A 50 10.11 -8.21 8.91
CA GLU A 50 10.18 -9.54 9.53
C GLU A 50 8.89 -9.91 10.27
N ALA A 51 8.34 -8.96 11.05
CA ALA A 51 7.08 -9.16 11.78
C ALA A 51 5.85 -9.26 10.88
N ALA A 52 5.95 -8.82 9.62
CA ALA A 52 4.90 -8.90 8.61
C ALA A 52 4.96 -10.22 7.81
N SER A 53 6.10 -10.89 7.81
CA SER A 53 6.28 -12.20 7.16
C SER A 53 6.16 -13.37 8.13
N ASP A 54 6.56 -13.19 9.40
CA ASP A 54 6.58 -14.23 10.43
C ASP A 54 5.79 -13.83 11.68
N GLU A 55 4.82 -14.66 12.07
CA GLU A 55 3.97 -14.48 13.25
C GLU A 55 4.75 -14.55 14.57
N ASN A 56 5.91 -15.21 14.58
CA ASN A 56 6.76 -15.40 15.74
C ASN A 56 7.85 -14.32 15.85
N ALA A 57 8.17 -13.61 14.76
CA ALA A 57 9.27 -12.65 14.72
C ALA A 57 8.98 -11.42 15.60
N SER A 58 9.85 -11.12 16.56
CA SER A 58 9.66 -10.02 17.52
C SER A 58 9.38 -8.68 16.85
N VAL A 59 8.42 -7.92 17.37
CA VAL A 59 8.07 -6.60 16.82
C VAL A 59 8.88 -5.50 17.47
N SER A 60 9.64 -4.76 16.66
CA SER A 60 10.41 -3.61 17.14
C SER A 60 9.52 -2.46 17.60
N ARG A 61 9.97 -1.67 18.59
CA ARG A 61 9.24 -0.48 19.06
C ARG A 61 8.99 0.53 17.93
N SER A 62 9.97 0.71 17.04
CA SER A 62 9.85 1.55 15.84
C SER A 62 8.72 1.08 14.93
N CYS A 63 8.61 -0.22 14.68
CA CYS A 63 7.50 -0.80 13.92
C CYS A 63 6.14 -0.44 14.55
N CYS A 64 5.99 -0.66 15.86
CA CYS A 64 4.72 -0.38 16.55
C CYS A 64 4.33 1.10 16.52
N LEU A 65 5.28 2.03 16.56
CA LEU A 65 5.00 3.45 16.43
C LEU A 65 4.45 3.81 15.04
N GLN A 66 4.95 3.17 13.99
CA GLN A 66 4.47 3.40 12.62
C GLN A 66 3.07 2.82 12.43
N ILE A 67 2.85 1.58 12.91
CA ILE A 67 1.53 0.94 12.90
C ILE A 67 0.52 1.73 13.73
N GLN A 68 0.92 2.30 14.87
CA GLN A 68 0.04 3.14 15.70
C GLN A 68 -0.44 4.38 14.95
N LYS A 69 0.45 5.08 14.26
CA LYS A 69 0.09 6.26 13.45
C LYS A 69 -0.89 5.88 12.34
N LEU A 70 -0.59 4.78 11.64
CA LEU A 70 -1.38 4.32 10.51
C LEU A 70 -2.73 3.75 10.96
N GLY A 71 -2.78 3.14 12.15
CA GLY A 71 -4.00 2.60 12.76
C GLY A 71 -5.05 3.64 13.11
N GLN A 72 -4.70 4.92 13.17
CA GLN A 72 -5.69 6.01 13.27
C GLN A 72 -6.55 6.15 12.02
N ASN A 73 -6.04 5.69 10.87
CA ASN A 73 -6.77 5.59 9.62
C ASN A 73 -6.79 4.11 9.18
N PRO A 74 -7.78 3.32 9.64
CA PRO A 74 -7.86 1.90 9.32
C PRO A 74 -7.91 1.63 7.82
N LYS A 75 -8.49 2.55 7.04
CA LYS A 75 -8.53 2.47 5.58
C LYS A 75 -7.14 2.56 4.96
N CYS A 76 -6.33 3.53 5.40
CA CYS A 76 -4.92 3.63 4.98
C CYS A 76 -4.10 2.42 5.44
N LEU A 77 -4.22 2.02 6.71
CA LEU A 77 -3.50 0.85 7.23
C LEU A 77 -3.79 -0.40 6.39
N CYS A 78 -5.05 -0.57 6.01
CA CYS A 78 -5.48 -1.64 5.13
C CYS A 78 -4.80 -1.60 3.76
N ALA A 79 -4.87 -0.43 3.10
CA ALA A 79 -4.27 -0.20 1.79
C ALA A 79 -2.78 -0.49 1.79
N VAL A 80 -2.09 -0.11 2.88
CA VAL A 80 -0.66 -0.33 3.06
C VAL A 80 -0.33 -1.81 3.22
N MET A 81 -1.08 -2.55 4.04
CA MET A 81 -0.88 -4.00 4.20
C MET A 81 -1.12 -4.78 2.90
N LEU A 82 -2.04 -4.30 2.06
CA LEU A 82 -2.37 -4.91 0.76
C LEU A 82 -1.61 -4.29 -0.43
N SER A 83 -0.70 -3.35 -0.16
CA SER A 83 0.07 -2.64 -1.18
C SER A 83 1.03 -3.56 -1.94
N ASN A 84 1.46 -3.12 -3.12
CA ASN A 84 2.42 -3.88 -3.92
C ASN A 84 3.77 -3.95 -3.22
N THR A 85 4.25 -2.86 -2.63
CA THR A 85 5.49 -2.85 -1.84
C THR A 85 5.44 -3.82 -0.66
N ALA A 86 4.33 -3.90 0.09
CA ALA A 86 4.21 -4.89 1.16
C ALA A 86 4.33 -6.33 0.62
N LYS A 87 3.62 -6.65 -0.46
CA LYS A 87 3.66 -7.98 -1.10
C LYS A 87 5.04 -8.32 -1.66
N SER A 88 5.66 -7.38 -2.38
CA SER A 88 6.99 -7.54 -2.95
C SER A 88 8.09 -7.64 -1.89
N SER A 89 7.86 -7.09 -0.69
CA SER A 89 8.76 -7.24 0.46
C SER A 89 8.60 -8.59 1.19
N GLY A 90 7.72 -9.47 0.69
CA GLY A 90 7.46 -10.78 1.29
C GLY A 90 6.53 -10.73 2.51
N ALA A 91 5.79 -9.63 2.71
CA ALA A 91 4.80 -9.57 3.79
C ALA A 91 3.64 -10.52 3.50
N ASN A 92 3.25 -11.30 4.50
CA ASN A 92 2.07 -12.15 4.44
C ASN A 92 0.88 -11.37 5.05
N PRO A 93 -0.20 -11.08 4.31
CA PRO A 93 -1.34 -10.34 4.84
C PRO A 93 -1.99 -11.02 6.06
N GLU A 94 -2.00 -12.35 6.15
CA GLU A 94 -2.54 -13.08 7.31
C GLU A 94 -1.73 -12.84 8.59
N VAL A 95 -0.41 -12.72 8.45
CA VAL A 95 0.50 -12.40 9.56
C VAL A 95 0.46 -10.91 9.86
N ALA A 96 0.54 -10.06 8.83
CA ALA A 96 0.66 -8.61 8.96
C ALA A 96 -0.55 -7.97 9.65
N ILE A 97 -1.77 -8.49 9.42
CA ILE A 97 -2.97 -8.01 10.15
C ILE A 97 -2.90 -8.28 11.66
N THR A 98 -2.04 -9.19 12.13
CA THR A 98 -1.86 -9.48 13.55
C THR A 98 -0.87 -8.52 14.22
N ILE A 99 -0.02 -7.81 13.48
CA ILE A 99 0.98 -6.87 14.02
C ILE A 99 0.37 -5.86 15.00
N PRO A 100 -0.77 -5.20 14.70
CA PRO A 100 -1.33 -4.24 15.65
C PRO A 100 -1.76 -4.90 16.98
N LYS A 101 -2.08 -6.21 16.98
CA LYS A 101 -2.29 -7.03 18.20
C LYS A 101 -1.01 -7.19 18.99
N ARG A 102 0.05 -7.59 18.28
CA ARG A 102 1.37 -7.90 18.84
C ARG A 102 2.04 -6.64 19.43
N CYS A 103 1.72 -5.48 18.84
CA CYS A 103 2.08 -4.16 19.36
C CYS A 103 1.24 -3.67 20.55
N ASN A 104 0.22 -4.43 20.96
CA ASN A 104 -0.70 -4.09 22.06
C ASN A 104 -1.26 -2.66 21.96
N LEU A 105 -1.74 -2.27 20.77
CA LEU A 105 -2.24 -0.92 20.54
C LEU A 105 -3.67 -0.74 21.12
N ALA A 106 -3.84 0.21 22.03
CA ALA A 106 -5.11 0.46 22.72
C ALA A 106 -6.27 0.88 21.79
N ASN A 107 -5.98 1.63 20.72
CA ASN A 107 -6.98 2.11 19.76
C ASN A 107 -6.95 1.30 18.44
N ARG A 108 -6.86 -0.03 18.54
CA ARG A 108 -6.85 -0.87 17.35
C ARG A 108 -8.24 -0.90 16.70
N PRO A 109 -8.34 -0.77 15.36
CA PRO A 109 -9.59 -0.92 14.62
C PRO A 109 -10.02 -2.41 14.51
N VAL A 110 -10.40 -3.00 15.64
CA VAL A 110 -10.85 -4.40 15.72
C VAL A 110 -12.13 -4.58 14.89
N GLY A 111 -12.19 -5.63 14.08
CA GLY A 111 -13.34 -5.94 13.21
C GLY A 111 -13.38 -5.15 11.90
N TYR A 112 -12.38 -4.29 11.63
CA TYR A 112 -12.31 -3.58 10.35
C TYR A 112 -11.95 -4.55 9.22
N LYS A 113 -12.72 -4.50 8.13
CA LYS A 113 -12.57 -5.37 6.97
C LYS A 113 -11.58 -4.80 5.96
N CYS A 114 -10.60 -5.63 5.64
CA CYS A 114 -9.53 -5.41 4.71
C CYS A 114 -9.62 -6.34 3.50
N GLY A 115 -10.58 -6.04 2.61
CA GLY A 115 -10.96 -6.97 1.55
C GLY A 115 -11.40 -8.30 2.16
N PRO A 116 -10.69 -9.42 1.91
CA PRO A 116 -11.01 -10.72 2.51
C PRO A 116 -10.54 -10.86 3.98
N TYR A 117 -9.65 -9.98 4.47
CA TYR A 117 -9.08 -10.07 5.82
C TYR A 117 -9.87 -9.23 6.82
N THR A 118 -9.86 -9.60 8.10
CA THR A 118 -10.45 -8.78 9.16
C THR A 118 -9.41 -8.54 10.25
N LEU A 119 -9.24 -7.30 10.67
CA LEU A 119 -8.31 -6.93 11.73
C LEU A 119 -8.77 -7.55 13.06
N PRO A 120 -7.95 -8.43 13.68
CA PRO A 120 -8.31 -9.09 14.93
C PRO A 120 -8.02 -8.22 16.16
#